data_AF-A0A7U6KK95-F1
#
_entry.id   AF-A0A7U6KK95-F1
#
_cell.length_a   1.000
_cell.length_b   1.000
_cell.length_c   1.000
_cell.angle_alpha   90.00
_cell.angle_beta   90.00
_cell.angle_gamma   90.00
#
_symmetry.space_group_name_H-M   'P 1'
#
loop_
_entity.id
_entity.type
_entity.pdbx_description
1 polymer ?
#
loop_
_entity_poly.entity_id
_entity_poly.type
_entity_poly.pdbx_seq_one_letter_code
_entity_poly.pdbx_strand_id
1 'polypeptide(L)' 'MLFKKSRKDSTHSNTSDQMNAQQAAPEGMWLCKKCGTANPKTNIYCKDCGAYK' A
#
# COMPACT_ATOMS: atom_id res chain seq x y z
N MET A 1 -28.38 44.58 18.42
CA MET A 1 -27.54 43.88 17.42
C MET A 1 -26.82 42.73 18.13
N LEU A 2 -27.34 41.51 18.10
CA LEU A 2 -26.66 40.31 18.63
C LEU A 2 -26.60 39.25 17.53
N PHE A 3 -25.42 39.13 16.93
CA PHE A 3 -25.13 38.15 15.89
C PHE A 3 -24.68 36.82 16.50
N LYS A 4 -25.05 35.73 15.80
CA LYS A 4 -24.40 34.41 15.71
C LYS A 4 -25.21 33.23 16.27
N LYS A 5 -26.14 32.79 15.42
CA LYS A 5 -26.67 31.43 15.33
C LYS A 5 -25.52 30.46 15.01
N SER A 6 -24.97 29.77 16.02
CA SER A 6 -23.99 28.71 15.79
C SER A 6 -24.72 27.39 15.48
N ARG A 7 -25.03 27.17 14.20
CA ARG A 7 -25.47 25.86 13.70
C ARG A 7 -24.28 24.91 13.76
N LYS A 8 -24.35 23.90 14.62
CA LYS A 8 -23.43 22.75 14.61
C LYS A 8 -23.95 21.77 13.57
N ASP A 9 -23.59 21.97 12.31
CA ASP A 9 -23.71 20.91 11.31
C ASP A 9 -22.49 20.01 11.51
N SER A 10 -22.66 18.96 12.33
CA SER A 10 -21.71 17.87 12.41
C SER A 10 -21.85 17.07 11.13
N THR A 11 -21.16 17.52 10.09
CA THR A 11 -21.00 16.79 8.85
C THR A 11 -20.35 15.44 9.18
N HIS A 12 -21.13 14.38 9.01
CA HIS A 12 -20.66 13.01 8.87
C HIS A 12 -19.64 12.99 7.72
N SER A 13 -18.36 12.78 8.02
CA SER A 13 -17.39 12.35 7.02
C SER A 13 -16.88 10.97 7.40
N ASN A 14 -17.72 9.97 7.08
CA ASN A 14 -17.26 8.60 6.85
C ASN A 14 -16.22 8.66 5.73
N THR A 15 -14.94 8.76 6.10
CA THR A 15 -13.84 8.51 5.17
C THR A 15 -13.59 7.02 5.17
N SER A 16 -14.52 6.28 4.58
CA SER A 16 -14.39 4.87 4.24
C SER A 16 -14.00 4.76 2.75
N ASP A 17 -13.03 5.56 2.34
CA ASP A 17 -12.49 5.52 1.00
C ASP A 17 -11.06 4.98 1.08
N GLN A 18 -10.81 3.88 0.37
CA GLN A 18 -9.50 3.35 -0.01
C GLN A 18 -8.74 2.51 1.04
N MET A 19 -9.25 1.33 1.38
CA MET A 19 -8.39 0.18 1.69
C MET A 19 -8.64 -0.94 0.67
N ASN A 20 -8.37 -0.67 -0.60
CA ASN A 20 -8.30 -1.72 -1.61
C ASN A 20 -7.13 -1.49 -2.56
N ALA A 21 -5.93 -1.65 -2.00
CA ALA A 21 -4.77 -1.99 -2.79
C ALA A 21 -4.25 -3.31 -2.23
N GLN A 22 -4.88 -4.43 -2.58
CA GLN A 22 -4.12 -5.66 -2.70
C GLN A 22 -3.05 -5.38 -3.78
N GLN A 23 -1.94 -4.81 -3.35
CA GLN A 23 -0.69 -4.79 -4.08
C GLN A 23 -0.18 -6.23 -4.07
N ALA A 24 -0.90 -7.11 -4.77
CA ALA A 24 -0.32 -8.34 -5.26
C ALA A 24 0.95 -7.90 -6.01
N ALA A 25 2.10 -8.41 -5.59
CA ALA A 25 3.36 -8.13 -6.27
C ALA A 25 3.10 -8.25 -7.78
N PRO A 26 3.52 -7.26 -8.58
CA PRO A 26 3.21 -7.22 -10.01
C PRO A 26 3.50 -8.58 -10.61
N GLU A 27 2.51 -9.11 -11.34
CA GLU A 27 2.49 -10.50 -11.78
C GLU A 27 3.83 -10.87 -12.43
N GLY A 28 4.56 -11.79 -11.81
CA GLY A 28 5.92 -12.12 -12.23
C GLY A 28 7.04 -11.41 -11.46
N MET A 29 6.84 -11.08 -10.19
CA MET A 29 7.94 -10.87 -9.24
C MET A 29 7.94 -11.92 -8.13
N TRP A 30 9.12 -12.23 -7.59
CA TRP A 30 9.31 -13.08 -6.41
C TRP A 30 10.07 -12.33 -5.33
N LEU A 31 9.67 -12.55 -4.07
CA LEU A 31 10.35 -12.00 -2.90
C LEU A 31 11.46 -12.96 -2.47
N CYS A 32 12.68 -12.46 -2.28
CA CYS A 32 13.77 -13.29 -1.82
C CYS A 32 13.56 -13.77 -0.39
N LYS A 33 13.52 -15.09 -0.18
CA LYS A 33 13.35 -15.68 1.16
C LYS A 33 14.55 -15.44 2.09
N LYS A 34 15.72 -15.09 1.54
CA LYS A 34 16.93 -14.78 2.32
C LYS A 34 16.95 -13.33 2.84
N CYS A 35 16.65 -12.36 1.97
CA CYS A 35 16.84 -10.93 2.30
C CYS A 35 15.60 -10.04 2.12
N GLY A 36 14.50 -10.56 1.56
CA GLY A 36 13.28 -9.79 1.35
C GLY A 36 13.30 -8.87 0.11
N THR A 37 14.33 -8.92 -0.74
CA THR A 37 14.34 -8.12 -1.97
C THR A 37 13.32 -8.66 -2.99
N ALA A 38 12.54 -7.76 -3.61
CA ALA A 38 11.71 -8.11 -4.76
C ALA A 38 12.56 -8.24 -6.03
N ASN A 39 12.42 -9.36 -6.72
CA ASN A 39 13.12 -9.69 -7.95
C ASN A 39 12.12 -10.03 -9.07
N PRO A 40 12.42 -9.70 -10.34
CA PRO A 40 11.61 -10.15 -11.47
C PRO A 40 11.68 -11.67 -11.64
N LYS A 41 10.63 -12.29 -12.18
CA LYS A 41 10.50 -13.75 -12.39
C LYS A 41 11.57 -14.30 -13.35
N THR A 42 12.14 -13.45 -14.21
CA THR A 42 13.26 -13.78 -15.09
C THR A 42 14.58 -13.94 -14.34
N ASN A 43 14.72 -13.34 -13.16
CA ASN A 43 15.92 -13.50 -12.33
C ASN A 43 15.86 -14.83 -11.57
N ILE A 44 16.86 -15.69 -11.82
CA ILE A 44 17.05 -16.96 -11.11
C ILE A 44 17.73 -16.72 -9.75
N TYR A 45 18.60 -15.71 -9.67
CA TYR A 45 19.31 -15.30 -8.46
C TYR A 45 18.87 -13.91 -8.01
N CYS A 46 18.86 -13.68 -6.69
CA CYS A 46 18.52 -12.40 -6.10
C CYS A 46 19.55 -11.34 -6.51
N LYS A 47 19.07 -10.19 -7.00
CA LYS A 47 19.91 -9.06 -7.43
C LYS A 47 20.71 -8.40 -6.30
N ASP A 48 20.32 -8.65 -5.05
CA ASP A 48 20.88 -8.01 -3.87
C ASP A 48 21.85 -8.94 -3.12
N CYS A 49 21.41 -10.17 -2.82
CA CYS A 49 22.20 -11.11 -2.01
C CYS A 49 22.72 -12.34 -2.76
N GLY A 50 22.40 -12.50 -4.05
CA GLY A 50 22.83 -13.64 -4.87
C GLY A 50 22.14 -14.99 -4.58
N ALA A 51 21.22 -15.06 -3.61
CA ALA A 51 20.52 -16.30 -3.29
C ALA A 51 19.62 -16.77 -4.45
N TYR A 52 19.53 -18.09 -4.66
CA TYR A 52 18.57 -18.69 -5.58
C TYR A 52 17.13 -18.44 -5.11
N LYS A 53 16.19 -18.35 -6.07
CA LYS A 53 14.79 -18.02 -5.80
C LYS A 53 14.01 -18.99 -4.91
#